data_AF-A0A7Z9GGU1-F1
#
_entry.id   AF-A0A7Z9GGU1-F1
#
_cell.length_a   1.000
_cell.length_b   1.000
_cell.length_c   1.000
_cell.angle_alpha   90.00
_cell.angle_beta   90.00
_cell.angle_gamma   90.00
#
_symmetry.space_group_name_H-M   'P 1'
#
loop_
_entity.id
_entity.type
_entity.pdbx_description
1 polymer ?
#
loop_
_entity_poly.entity_id
_entity_poly.type
_entity_poly.pdbx_seq_one_letter_code
_entity_poly.pdbx_strand_id
1 'polypeptide(L)'
;MKKIVLSTLLTLLCTSFSMAQTAEGFIYWKKNRPLQWSDFKGIPVKNSHYHAQTQGGLNYTFDNNGPGVYVFKLNVKYDKQKSWSKREEQSDDLLKHEQGHFDIYEIYGRLIMQRLK
;
A
#
# COMPACT_ATOMS: atom_id res chain seq x y z
N MET A 1 -48.58 -5.48 -13.37
CA MET A 1 -47.64 -4.52 -13.99
C MET A 1 -46.85 -3.67 -12.98
N LYS A 2 -47.42 -3.21 -11.86
CA LYS A 2 -46.69 -2.40 -10.85
C LYS A 2 -45.66 -3.16 -9.98
N LYS A 3 -45.77 -4.49 -9.83
CA LYS A 3 -44.83 -5.30 -9.01
C LYS A 3 -43.55 -5.73 -9.76
N ILE A 4 -43.57 -5.74 -11.10
CA ILE A 4 -42.41 -6.14 -11.91
C ILE A 4 -41.38 -5.00 -11.98
N VAL A 5 -41.84 -3.74 -12.00
CA VAL A 5 -40.98 -2.55 -12.01
C VAL A 5 -40.18 -2.37 -10.71
N LEU A 6 -40.70 -2.85 -9.58
CA LEU A 6 -40.00 -2.78 -8.29
C LEU A 6 -38.84 -3.79 -8.19
N SER A 7 -38.90 -4.90 -8.95
CA SER A 7 -37.86 -5.92 -8.96
C SER A 7 -36.65 -5.54 -9.83
N THR A 8 -36.86 -4.74 -10.87
CA THR A 8 -35.78 -4.22 -11.73
C THR A 8 -35.03 -3.05 -11.10
N LEU A 9 -35.62 -2.34 -10.13
CA LEU A 9 -34.95 -1.22 -9.45
C LEU A 9 -33.98 -1.68 -8.35
N LEU A 10 -34.19 -2.87 -7.78
CA LEU A 10 -33.34 -3.43 -6.71
C LEU A 10 -32.06 -4.10 -7.25
N THR A 11 -32.04 -4.48 -8.52
CA THR A 11 -30.88 -5.14 -9.17
C THR A 11 -29.83 -4.17 -9.68
N LEU A 12 -30.14 -2.86 -9.74
CA LEU A 12 -29.22 -1.83 -10.23
C LEU A 12 -28.28 -1.24 -9.16
N LEU A 13 -28.43 -1.63 -7.89
CA LEU A 13 -27.57 -1.14 -6.79
C LEU A 13 -26.33 -2.00 -6.52
N CYS A 14 -26.04 -2.98 -7.37
CA CYS A 14 -24.83 -3.81 -7.32
C CYS A 14 -23.75 -3.34 -8.29
N THR A 15 -23.74 -2.05 -8.66
CA THR A 15 -22.69 -1.51 -9.52
C THR A 15 -21.36 -1.44 -8.76
N SER A 16 -20.54 -2.45 -9.02
CA SER A 16 -19.08 -2.36 -9.16
C SER A 16 -18.32 -1.79 -7.97
N PHE A 17 -18.23 -2.56 -6.89
CA PHE A 17 -17.06 -2.47 -6.02
C PHE A 17 -15.88 -3.12 -6.75
N SER A 18 -15.18 -2.34 -7.58
CA SER A 18 -13.89 -2.77 -8.11
C SER A 18 -12.91 -2.86 -6.94
N MET A 19 -12.77 -4.06 -6.37
CA MET A 19 -11.60 -4.37 -5.55
C MET A 19 -10.39 -4.26 -6.47
N ALA A 20 -9.70 -3.13 -6.42
CA ALA A 20 -8.35 -3.03 -6.96
C ALA A 20 -7.54 -4.12 -6.27
N GLN A 21 -7.20 -5.19 -6.99
CA GLN A 21 -6.39 -6.27 -6.50
C GLN A 21 -4.98 -5.72 -6.25
N THR A 22 -4.75 -5.17 -5.06
CA THR A 22 -3.39 -5.00 -4.57
C THR A 22 -2.76 -6.38 -4.55
N ALA A 23 -1.62 -6.55 -5.23
CA ALA A 23 -0.85 -7.79 -5.20
C ALA A 23 -0.86 -8.34 -3.76
N GLU A 24 -1.46 -9.52 -3.55
CA GLU A 24 -1.79 -10.01 -2.22
C GLU A 24 -0.54 -10.02 -1.33
N GLY A 25 -0.40 -9.00 -0.47
CA GLY A 25 0.79 -8.83 0.37
C GLY A 25 1.47 -7.47 0.28
N PHE A 26 1.20 -6.66 -0.76
CA PHE A 26 1.79 -5.32 -0.87
C PHE A 26 0.74 -4.21 -0.79
N ILE A 27 1.14 -3.09 -0.19
CA ILE A 27 0.41 -1.82 -0.22
C ILE A 27 1.29 -0.81 -0.96
N TYR A 28 0.74 -0.13 -1.97
CA TYR A 28 1.44 0.98 -2.61
C TYR A 28 1.14 2.27 -1.87
N TRP A 29 2.16 3.11 -1.70
CA TRP A 29 2.01 4.35 -0.95
C TRP A 29 0.96 5.25 -1.60
N LYS A 30 0.02 5.75 -0.80
CA LYS A 30 -0.97 6.75 -1.19
C LYS A 30 -1.29 7.62 0.02
N LYS A 31 -1.36 8.94 -0.18
CA LYS A 31 -1.71 9.92 0.89
C LYS A 31 -3.01 9.58 1.63
N ASN A 32 -4.00 9.00 0.94
CA ASN A 32 -5.31 8.65 1.50
C ASN A 32 -5.41 7.18 1.95
N ARG A 33 -4.29 6.46 2.04
CA ARG A 33 -4.23 5.10 2.58
C ARG A 33 -3.09 4.97 3.59
N PRO A 34 -3.21 5.58 4.79
CA PRO A 34 -2.25 5.36 5.87
C PRO A 34 -2.27 3.88 6.30
N LEU A 35 -1.16 3.42 6.88
CA LEU A 35 -1.03 2.10 7.47
C LEU A 35 -2.02 1.90 8.62
N GLN A 36 -2.48 0.66 8.77
CA GLN A 36 -3.34 0.22 9.87
C GLN A 36 -2.72 -1.02 10.49
N TRP A 37 -3.02 -1.30 11.77
CA TRP A 37 -2.47 -2.50 12.42
C TRP A 37 -2.80 -3.81 11.69
N SER A 38 -3.93 -3.88 10.98
CA SER A 38 -4.29 -5.01 10.11
C SER A 38 -3.37 -5.23 8.91
N ASP A 39 -2.46 -4.30 8.64
CA ASP A 39 -1.47 -4.40 7.57
C ASP A 39 -0.18 -5.12 7.99
N PHE A 40 0.12 -5.19 9.29
CA PHE A 40 1.29 -5.85 9.86
C PHE A 40 1.00 -7.35 10.02
N LYS A 41 1.19 -8.12 8.94
CA LYS A 41 0.88 -9.56 8.89
C LYS A 41 2.10 -10.46 9.16
N GLY A 42 3.29 -9.89 9.28
CA GLY A 42 4.51 -10.62 9.58
C GLY A 42 4.54 -11.14 11.02
N ILE A 43 5.37 -12.15 11.24
CA ILE A 43 5.56 -12.77 12.56
C ILE A 43 6.54 -11.92 13.37
N PRO A 44 6.18 -11.45 14.57
CA PRO A 44 7.10 -10.72 15.43
C PRO A 44 8.34 -11.51 15.79
N VAL A 45 9.50 -10.85 15.76
CA VAL A 45 10.76 -11.47 16.15
C VAL A 45 10.80 -11.60 17.68
N LYS A 46 10.75 -12.85 18.17
CA LYS A 46 10.54 -13.22 19.58
C LYS A 46 11.44 -12.47 20.58
N ASN A 47 12.69 -12.19 20.22
CA ASN A 47 13.68 -11.52 21.09
C ASN A 47 14.10 -10.14 20.57
N SER A 48 13.30 -9.51 19.72
CA SER A 48 13.62 -8.17 19.23
C SER A 48 13.42 -7.12 20.33
N HIS A 49 14.35 -6.18 20.44
CA HIS A 49 14.19 -4.97 21.24
C HIS A 49 13.17 -3.99 20.65
N TYR A 50 12.80 -4.17 19.37
CA TYR A 50 11.81 -3.34 18.70
C TYR A 50 10.39 -3.84 18.98
N HIS A 51 9.44 -2.91 18.97
CA HIS A 51 8.00 -3.18 19.15
C HIS A 51 7.29 -3.46 17.83
N ALA A 52 7.79 -2.90 16.73
CA ALA A 52 7.31 -3.15 15.38
C ALA A 52 8.44 -3.02 14.36
N GLN A 53 8.16 -3.43 13.13
CA GLN A 53 9.02 -3.27 11.98
C GLN A 53 8.19 -2.98 10.73
N THR A 54 8.58 -1.95 9.99
CA THR A 54 8.06 -1.63 8.66
C THR A 54 9.04 -2.09 7.58
N GLN A 55 8.58 -2.96 6.69
CA GLN A 55 9.32 -3.36 5.51
C GLN A 55 8.77 -2.64 4.27
N GLY A 56 9.45 -1.56 3.88
CA GLY A 56 9.18 -0.84 2.62
C GLY A 56 10.18 -1.18 1.51
N GLY A 57 9.91 -0.66 0.32
CA GLY A 57 10.84 -0.72 -0.81
C GLY A 57 10.37 0.06 -2.03
N LEU A 58 11.31 0.30 -2.95
CA LEU A 58 11.04 0.91 -4.25
C LEU A 58 10.90 -0.21 -5.29
N ASN A 59 9.81 -0.18 -6.05
CA ASN A 59 9.61 -1.03 -7.21
C ASN A 59 9.68 -0.16 -8.47
N TYR A 60 10.47 -0.54 -9.46
CA TYR A 60 10.62 0.26 -10.67
C TYR A 60 10.59 -0.59 -11.93
N THR A 61 10.17 0.03 -13.03
CA THR A 61 10.30 -0.51 -14.39
C THR A 61 11.03 0.51 -15.27
N PHE A 62 11.73 0.00 -16.26
CA PHE A 62 12.46 0.79 -17.24
C PHE A 62 12.18 0.23 -18.62
N ASP A 63 11.46 1.00 -19.43
CA ASP A 63 11.01 0.60 -20.76
C ASP A 63 11.67 1.49 -21.82
N ASN A 64 12.06 0.90 -22.94
CA ASN A 64 12.53 1.63 -24.13
C ASN A 64 11.37 1.71 -25.14
N ASN A 65 10.88 2.91 -25.38
CA ASN A 65 9.75 3.18 -26.27
C ASN A 65 10.19 3.75 -27.64
N GLY A 66 11.46 3.57 -28.02
CA GLY A 66 12.01 4.02 -29.29
C GLY A 66 13.36 4.74 -29.12
N PRO A 67 14.01 5.13 -30.23
CA PRO A 67 15.32 5.80 -30.18
C PRO A 67 15.30 7.04 -29.27
N GLY A 68 16.04 6.98 -28.17
CA GLY A 68 16.14 8.08 -27.19
C GLY A 68 14.93 8.26 -26.25
N VAL A 69 13.91 7.40 -26.31
CA VAL A 69 12.71 7.50 -25.46
C VAL A 69 12.72 6.39 -24.42
N TYR A 70 13.10 6.74 -23.20
CA TYR A 70 13.08 5.84 -22.05
C TYR A 70 11.99 6.24 -21.07
N VAL A 71 11.19 5.27 -20.63
CA VAL A 71 10.14 5.46 -19.63
C VAL A 71 10.57 4.76 -18.36
N PHE A 72 10.87 5.54 -17.34
CA PHE A 72 11.11 5.05 -15.99
C PHE A 72 9.85 5.23 -15.14
N LYS A 73 9.38 4.16 -14.52
CA LYS A 73 8.27 4.19 -13.56
C LYS A 73 8.76 3.69 -12.22
N LEU A 74 8.37 4.35 -11.14
CA LEU A 74 8.72 3.97 -9.79
C LEU A 74 7.48 4.05 -8.90
N ASN A 75 7.29 3.02 -8.08
CA ASN A 75 6.26 2.96 -7.04
C ASN A 75 6.90 2.58 -5.71
N VAL A 76 6.36 3.12 -4.63
CA VAL A 76 6.77 2.77 -3.27
C VAL A 76 5.81 1.73 -2.72
N LYS A 77 6.35 0.61 -2.25
CA LYS A 77 5.59 -0.53 -1.71
C LYS A 77 5.91 -0.79 -0.25
N TYR A 78 4.91 -1.23 0.49
CA TYR A 78 4.99 -1.78 1.84
C TYR A 78 4.66 -3.27 1.77
N ASP A 79 5.51 -4.10 2.36
CA ASP A 79 5.36 -5.57 2.41
C ASP A 79 4.69 -5.98 3.72
N LYS A 80 3.41 -6.38 3.63
CA LYS A 80 2.59 -6.78 4.77
C LYS A 80 3.13 -8.02 5.46
N GLN A 81 3.72 -8.96 4.73
CA GLN A 81 4.18 -10.24 5.28
C GLN A 81 5.53 -10.12 5.98
N LYS A 82 6.32 -9.10 5.63
CA LYS A 82 7.60 -8.80 6.28
C LYS A 82 7.54 -7.70 7.34
N SER A 83 6.40 -7.01 7.42
CA SER A 83 6.15 -6.01 8.45
C SER A 83 5.36 -6.63 9.60
N TRP A 84 5.82 -6.42 10.83
CA TRP A 84 5.26 -7.07 12.01
C TRP A 84 5.17 -6.10 13.19
N SER A 85 4.32 -6.40 14.17
CA SER A 85 4.19 -5.65 15.42
C SER A 85 3.89 -6.61 16.57
N LYS A 86 4.45 -6.37 17.75
CA LYS A 86 4.01 -7.00 18.99
C LYS A 86 2.63 -6.45 19.35
N ARG A 87 1.63 -7.32 19.49
CA ARG A 87 0.22 -6.91 19.60
C ARG A 87 -0.04 -6.09 20.87
N GLU A 88 0.65 -6.45 21.94
CA GLU A 88 0.64 -5.81 23.26
C GLU A 88 1.28 -4.41 23.27
N GLU A 89 2.12 -4.08 22.27
CA GLU A 89 2.79 -2.78 22.15
C GLU A 89 2.08 -1.84 21.16
N GLN A 90 0.98 -2.26 20.53
CA GLN A 90 0.27 -1.47 19.53
C GLN A 90 -0.35 -0.22 20.16
N SER A 91 0.00 0.95 19.62
CA SER A 91 -0.55 2.25 20.00
C SER A 91 -0.65 3.19 18.79
N ASP A 92 -1.45 4.24 18.87
CA ASP A 92 -1.57 5.21 17.76
C ASP A 92 -0.25 5.92 17.47
N ASP A 93 0.53 6.22 18.51
CA ASP A 93 1.86 6.84 18.38
C ASP A 93 2.86 5.90 17.71
N LEU A 94 2.86 4.61 18.05
CA LEU A 94 3.71 3.62 17.39
C LEU A 94 3.27 3.43 15.93
N LEU A 95 1.97 3.41 15.64
CA LEU A 95 1.49 3.31 14.26
C LEU A 95 1.94 4.51 13.42
N LYS A 96 1.88 5.71 13.99
CA LYS A 96 2.38 6.94 13.36
C LYS A 96 3.89 6.89 13.14
N HIS A 97 4.66 6.35 14.09
CA HIS A 97 6.09 6.11 13.94
C HIS A 97 6.37 5.19 12.74
N GLU A 98 5.66 4.06 12.64
CA GLU A 98 5.80 3.10 11.54
C GLU A 98 5.34 3.68 10.19
N GLN A 99 4.29 4.51 10.17
CA GLN A 99 3.91 5.28 8.99
C GLN A 99 5.04 6.20 8.53
N GLY A 100 5.77 6.82 9.47
CA GLY A 100 6.94 7.66 9.17
C GLY A 100 8.02 6.90 8.40
N HIS A 101 8.31 5.64 8.79
CA HIS A 101 9.23 4.78 8.02
C HIS A 101 8.75 4.58 6.59
N PHE A 102 7.45 4.35 6.39
CA PHE A 102 6.88 4.19 5.04
C PHE A 102 6.91 5.48 4.21
N ASP A 103 6.65 6.64 4.84
CA ASP A 103 6.69 7.95 4.20
C ASP A 103 8.11 8.34 3.74
N ILE A 104 9.15 7.93 4.49
CA ILE A 104 10.54 8.13 4.06
C ILE A 104 10.79 7.48 2.69
N TYR A 105 10.31 6.24 2.47
CA TYR A 105 10.46 5.60 1.15
C TYR A 105 9.78 6.43 0.06
N GLU A 106 8.62 7.01 0.32
CA GLU A 106 7.92 7.86 -0.64
C GLU A 106 8.71 9.12 -0.99
N ILE A 107 9.20 9.84 0.03
CA ILE A 107 9.98 11.07 -0.15
C ILE A 107 11.19 10.77 -1.05
N TYR A 108 11.94 9.72 -0.75
CA TYR A 108 13.11 9.34 -1.55
C TYR A 108 12.75 8.77 -2.92
N GLY A 109 11.64 8.04 -3.05
CA GLY A 109 11.10 7.63 -4.34
C GLY A 109 10.80 8.83 -5.24
N ARG A 110 10.20 9.89 -4.68
CA ARG A 110 9.92 11.14 -5.39
C ARG A 110 11.20 11.88 -5.78
N LEU A 111 12.19 11.95 -4.90
CA LEU A 111 13.49 12.56 -5.20
C LEU A 111 14.22 11.84 -6.33
N ILE A 112 14.15 10.51 -6.40
CA ILE A 112 14.72 9.73 -7.51
C ILE A 112 14.03 10.12 -8.82
N MET A 113 12.70 10.16 -8.84
CA MET A 113 11.93 10.54 -10.03
C MET A 113 12.19 11.98 -10.48
N GLN A 114 12.55 12.89 -9.57
CA GLN A 114 12.91 14.26 -9.90
C GLN A 114 14.31 14.36 -10.54
N ARG A 115 15.25 13.49 -10.16
CA ARG A 115 16.63 13.48 -10.69
C ARG A 115 16.78 12.77 -12.03
N LEU A 116 15.82 11.92 -12.40
CA LEU A 116 15.82 11.18 -13.67
C LEU A 116 15.10 11.93 -14.81
N LYS A 117 14.46 13.06 -14.50
CA LYS A 117 13.92 14.00 -15.47
C LYS A 117 14.97 15.02 -15.85
#